data_AF-A0A3S5CQS2-F1
#
_entry.id   AF-A0A3S5CQS2-F1
#
_cell.length_a   1.000
_cell.length_b   1.000
_cell.length_c   1.000
_cell.angle_alpha   90.00
_cell.angle_beta   90.00
_cell.angle_gamma   90.00
#
_symmetry.space_group_name_H-M   'P 1'
#
loop_
_entity.id
_entity.type
_entity.pdbx_description
1 polymer ?
#
loop_
_entity_poly.entity_id
_entity_poly.type
_entity_poly.pdbx_seq_one_letter_code
_entity_poly.pdbx_strand_id
1 'polypeptide(L)'
;MHKKQSGGAGQFGRVIGVLEPLTGEQNTQLFFKDETSGTRLPKNYVPSIRTGFELACASGGYLIGQPVVGVRFRLQDGDHHAVDSSDWSFQLATMGAMRDGTQTFIDTIALIIFQVFHRNSSIMLVLIL
;
A
#
# COMPACT_ATOMS: atom_id res chain seq x y z
N MET A 1 9.69 -33.79 30.48
CA MET A 1 8.52 -33.35 29.68
C MET A 1 8.87 -32.02 29.04
N HIS A 2 9.29 -32.03 27.77
CA HIS A 2 9.59 -30.79 27.03
C HIS A 2 8.25 -30.19 26.59
N LYS A 3 7.85 -29.09 27.23
CA LYS A 3 6.65 -28.33 26.90
C LYS A 3 6.90 -27.65 25.56
N LYS A 4 6.13 -28.01 24.54
CA LYS A 4 6.09 -27.27 23.27
C LYS A 4 5.63 -25.86 23.63
N GLN A 5 6.56 -24.92 23.75
CA GLN A 5 6.22 -23.51 23.86
C GLN A 5 5.41 -23.19 22.62
N SER A 6 4.21 -22.65 22.82
CA SER A 6 3.40 -22.05 21.77
C SER A 6 4.12 -20.78 21.31
N GLY A 7 5.23 -20.96 20.59
CA GLY A 7 5.75 -19.94 19.69
C GLY A 7 4.75 -19.85 18.56
N GLY A 8 3.70 -19.04 18.75
CA GLY A 8 2.80 -18.69 17.65
C GLY A 8 3.65 -18.13 16.51
N ALA A 9 3.24 -18.35 15.26
CA ALA A 9 3.91 -17.74 14.13
C ALA A 9 4.03 -16.24 14.39
N GLY A 10 5.26 -15.71 14.44
CA GLY A 10 5.47 -14.29 14.55
C GLY A 10 4.82 -13.56 13.37
N GLN A 11 4.70 -12.25 13.49
CA GLN A 11 4.20 -11.39 12.42
C GLN A 11 5.35 -10.51 11.97
N PHE A 12 6.30 -11.09 11.24
CA PHE A 12 7.40 -10.37 10.63
C PHE A 12 7.18 -10.21 9.13
N GLY A 13 7.28 -8.97 8.67
CA GLY A 13 7.32 -8.62 7.27
C GLY A 13 7.86 -7.21 7.16
N ARG A 14 8.88 -7.01 6.33
CA ARG A 14 9.40 -5.68 6.02
C ARG A 14 9.24 -5.43 4.54
N VAL A 15 8.63 -4.31 4.22
CA VAL A 15 8.36 -3.86 2.84
C VAL A 15 8.98 -2.48 2.69
N ILE A 16 9.79 -2.30 1.66
CA ILE A 16 10.42 -1.03 1.31
C ILE A 16 10.03 -0.71 -0.13
N GLY A 17 9.48 0.48 -0.33
CA GLY A 17 9.06 0.91 -1.65
C GLY A 17 8.83 2.41 -1.70
N VAL A 18 8.51 2.87 -2.90
CA VAL A 18 8.18 4.27 -3.18
C VAL A 18 6.75 4.33 -3.67
N LEU A 19 5.97 5.24 -3.09
CA LEU A 19 4.63 5.56 -3.54
C LEU A 19 4.70 6.83 -4.38
N GLU A 20 4.18 6.77 -5.61
CA GLU A 20 4.22 7.89 -6.56
C GLU A 20 2.82 8.23 -7.05
N PRO A 21 2.50 9.51 -7.25
CA PRO A 21 1.25 9.92 -7.86
C PRO A 21 1.26 9.64 -9.37
N LEU A 22 0.08 9.34 -9.91
CA LEU A 22 -0.16 9.21 -11.34
C LEU A 22 -0.88 10.44 -11.86
N THR A 23 -0.48 10.89 -13.05
CA THR A 23 -1.00 12.10 -13.68
C THR A 23 -1.76 11.77 -14.97
N GLY A 24 -2.60 12.71 -15.42
CA GLY A 24 -3.36 12.56 -16.66
C GLY A 24 -4.42 11.47 -16.57
N GLU A 25 -4.59 10.69 -17.64
CA GLU A 25 -5.64 9.65 -17.74
C GLU A 25 -5.48 8.47 -16.77
N GLN A 26 -4.31 8.34 -16.13
CA GLN A 26 -4.00 7.26 -15.18
C GLN A 26 -4.35 7.62 -13.72
N ASN A 27 -4.83 8.83 -13.46
CA ASN A 27 -5.13 9.32 -12.11
C ASN A 27 -6.30 8.60 -11.40
N THR A 28 -6.97 7.66 -12.07
CA THR A 28 -8.02 6.80 -11.49
C THR A 28 -7.58 5.35 -11.29
N GLN A 29 -6.35 5.01 -11.68
CA GLN A 29 -5.85 3.64 -11.69
C GLN A 29 -4.88 3.39 -10.53
N LEU A 30 -4.70 2.12 -10.18
CA LEU A 30 -3.68 1.66 -9.26
C LEU A 30 -2.63 0.88 -10.03
N PHE A 31 -1.35 1.19 -9.79
CA PHE A 31 -0.24 0.46 -10.39
C PHE A 31 0.66 -0.13 -9.32
N PHE A 32 1.04 -1.38 -9.53
CA PHE A 32 2.03 -2.07 -8.71
C PHE A 32 3.20 -2.51 -9.59
N LYS A 33 4.43 -2.18 -9.19
CA LYS A 33 5.65 -2.59 -9.89
C LYS A 33 6.62 -3.24 -8.90
N ASP A 34 7.03 -4.46 -9.21
CA ASP A 34 8.12 -5.13 -8.49
C ASP A 34 9.47 -4.69 -9.10
N GLU A 35 10.28 -4.00 -8.31
CA GLU A 35 11.65 -3.59 -8.62
C GLU A 35 12.66 -4.29 -7.68
N THR A 36 12.22 -5.29 -6.90
CA THR A 36 13.10 -5.99 -5.95
C THR A 36 14.15 -6.84 -6.65
N SER A 37 15.36 -6.80 -6.09
CA SER A 37 16.50 -7.59 -6.52
C SER A 37 17.07 -8.39 -5.35
N GLY A 38 17.79 -9.49 -5.65
CA GLY A 38 18.35 -10.37 -4.64
C GLY A 38 17.35 -11.34 -4.00
N THR A 39 17.70 -11.89 -2.85
CA THR A 39 16.99 -13.01 -2.20
C THR A 39 16.38 -12.67 -0.84
N ARG A 40 16.56 -11.43 -0.35
CA ARG A 40 16.05 -10.98 0.96
C ARG A 40 14.53 -11.00 1.04
N LEU A 41 13.87 -10.68 -0.07
CA LEU A 41 12.43 -10.82 -0.22
C LEU A 41 12.11 -11.99 -1.16
N PRO A 42 11.61 -13.12 -0.63
CA PRO A 42 11.19 -14.25 -1.45
C PRO A 42 10.04 -13.84 -2.40
N LYS A 43 10.19 -14.17 -3.68
CA LYS A 43 9.25 -13.75 -4.74
C LYS A 43 7.83 -14.30 -4.55
N ASN A 44 7.65 -15.35 -3.77
CA ASN A 44 6.33 -15.89 -3.40
C ASN A 44 5.51 -14.93 -2.53
N TYR A 45 6.14 -13.97 -1.83
CA TYR A 45 5.42 -12.99 -1.03
C TYR A 45 5.03 -11.72 -1.81
N VAL A 46 5.56 -11.52 -3.03
CA VAL A 46 5.23 -10.35 -3.87
C VAL A 46 3.73 -10.25 -4.17
N PRO A 47 2.99 -11.34 -4.49
CA PRO A 47 1.53 -11.29 -4.62
C PRO A 47 0.84 -10.80 -3.36
N SER A 48 1.28 -11.25 -2.18
CA SER A 48 0.71 -10.84 -0.89
C SER A 48 0.98 -9.37 -0.57
N ILE A 49 2.15 -8.84 -0.94
CA ILE A 49 2.44 -7.40 -0.87
C ILE A 49 1.50 -6.62 -1.79
N ARG A 50 1.29 -7.07 -3.04
CA ARG A 50 0.34 -6.43 -3.95
C ARG A 50 -1.07 -6.39 -3.36
N THR A 51 -1.54 -7.51 -2.82
CA THR A 51 -2.84 -7.56 -2.15
C THR A 51 -2.90 -6.58 -0.97
N GLY A 52 -1.85 -6.49 -0.15
CA GLY A 52 -1.78 -5.50 0.92
C GLY A 52 -1.86 -4.05 0.43
N PHE A 53 -1.23 -3.73 -0.69
CA PHE A 53 -1.33 -2.43 -1.36
C PHE A 53 -2.76 -2.14 -1.83
N GLU A 54 -3.39 -3.09 -2.54
CA GLU A 54 -4.77 -2.94 -3.04
C GLU A 54 -5.77 -2.78 -1.89
N LEU A 55 -5.61 -3.57 -0.81
CA LEU A 55 -6.42 -3.47 0.39
C LEU A 55 -6.25 -2.11 1.08
N ALA A 56 -5.01 -1.61 1.20
CA ALA A 56 -4.74 -0.29 1.77
C ALA A 56 -5.39 0.83 0.96
N CYS A 57 -5.36 0.74 -0.37
CA CYS A 57 -6.04 1.70 -1.25
C CYS A 57 -7.56 1.59 -1.13
N ALA A 58 -8.12 0.38 -1.05
CA ALA A 58 -9.57 0.14 -0.98
C ALA A 58 -10.17 0.52 0.39
N SER A 59 -9.45 0.26 1.50
CA SER A 59 -9.91 0.59 2.86
C SER A 59 -9.99 2.09 3.14
N GLY A 60 -9.53 2.89 2.18
CA GLY A 60 -9.62 4.32 2.18
C GLY A 60 -8.45 4.96 2.89
N GLY A 61 -7.72 5.82 2.17
CA GLY A 61 -6.56 6.51 2.70
C GLY A 61 -6.90 7.09 4.07
N TYR A 62 -6.04 6.81 5.06
CA TYR A 62 -6.30 7.00 6.49
C TYR A 62 -6.70 8.44 6.91
N LEU A 63 -6.65 9.38 5.98
CA LEU A 63 -7.00 10.79 6.17
C LEU A 63 -8.49 11.07 6.03
N ILE A 64 -9.22 10.44 5.09
CA ILE A 64 -10.63 10.78 4.80
C ILE A 64 -11.57 9.57 4.65
N GLY A 65 -11.04 8.35 4.81
CA GLY A 65 -11.85 7.13 4.70
C GLY A 65 -12.43 6.87 3.29
N GLN A 66 -11.85 7.50 2.27
CA GLN A 66 -12.21 7.30 0.86
C GLN A 66 -11.14 6.49 0.13
N PRO A 67 -11.51 5.60 -0.81
CA PRO A 67 -10.55 4.82 -1.58
C PRO A 67 -9.48 5.69 -2.23
N VAL A 68 -8.22 5.26 -2.13
CA VAL A 68 -7.09 5.90 -2.82
C VAL A 68 -7.03 5.40 -4.25
N VAL A 69 -6.91 6.32 -5.21
CA VAL A 69 -6.69 6.03 -6.63
C VAL A 69 -5.58 6.93 -7.18
N GLY A 70 -5.09 6.62 -8.38
CA GLY A 70 -4.09 7.45 -9.05
C GLY A 70 -2.72 7.35 -8.41
N VAL A 71 -2.36 6.18 -7.90
CA VAL A 71 -1.06 5.95 -7.27
C VAL A 71 -0.36 4.72 -7.83
N ARG A 72 0.97 4.78 -7.86
CA ARG A 72 1.86 3.69 -8.21
C ARG A 72 2.72 3.33 -7.00
N PHE A 73 2.66 2.07 -6.59
CA PHE A 73 3.60 1.52 -5.63
C PHE A 73 4.72 0.76 -6.34
N ARG A 74 5.96 1.22 -6.12
CA ARG A 74 7.19 0.57 -6.60
C ARG A 74 7.84 -0.16 -5.44
N LEU A 75 7.71 -1.48 -5.40
CA LEU A 75 8.33 -2.33 -4.40
C LEU A 75 9.84 -2.44 -4.70
N GLN A 76 10.69 -1.92 -3.83
CA GLN A 76 12.13 -1.82 -4.06
C GLN A 76 12.95 -2.87 -3.31
N ASP A 77 12.56 -3.17 -2.07
CA ASP A 77 13.25 -4.15 -1.24
C ASP A 77 12.31 -4.66 -0.14
N GLY A 78 12.75 -5.64 0.62
CA GLY A 78 12.04 -6.16 1.76
C GLY A 78 12.91 -7.09 2.58
N ASP A 79 12.34 -7.59 3.67
CA ASP A 79 13.00 -8.60 4.48
C ASP A 79 11.98 -9.59 5.01
N HIS A 80 12.43 -10.83 5.18
CA HIS A 80 11.61 -11.92 5.69
C HIS A 80 12.35 -12.68 6.79
N HIS A 81 11.57 -13.30 7.67
CA HIS A 81 12.07 -14.24 8.65
C HIS A 81 11.47 -15.61 8.38
N ALA A 82 12.29 -16.65 8.29
CA ALA A 82 11.86 -17.97 7.83
C ALA A 82 10.73 -18.59 8.67
N VAL A 83 10.62 -18.23 9.95
CA VAL A 83 9.62 -18.78 10.88
C VAL A 83 8.45 -17.81 11.11
N ASP A 84 8.72 -16.50 11.03
CA ASP A 84 7.76 -15.46 11.44
C ASP A 84 7.16 -14.70 10.26
N SER A 85 7.55 -15.01 9.02
CA SER A 85 6.94 -14.42 7.83
C SER A 85 5.85 -15.29 7.24
N SER A 86 4.73 -14.66 6.91
CA SER A 86 3.57 -15.26 6.27
C SER A 86 2.97 -14.29 5.26
N ASP A 87 2.08 -14.79 4.40
CA ASP A 87 1.36 -13.93 3.45
C ASP A 87 0.61 -12.80 4.17
N TRP A 88 0.00 -13.13 5.30
CA TRP A 88 -0.72 -12.17 6.12
C TRP A 88 0.20 -11.09 6.72
N SER A 89 1.38 -11.48 7.20
CA SER A 89 2.32 -10.49 7.76
C SER A 89 2.81 -9.51 6.70
N PHE A 90 2.99 -9.95 5.45
CA PHE A 90 3.34 -9.05 4.34
C PHE A 90 2.19 -8.16 3.88
N GLN A 91 0.94 -8.64 3.92
CA GLN A 91 -0.23 -7.80 3.66
C GLN A 91 -0.32 -6.68 4.70
N LEU A 92 -0.22 -7.03 6.00
CA LEU A 92 -0.25 -6.06 7.09
C LEU A 92 0.93 -5.07 7.04
N ALA A 93 2.15 -5.56 6.79
CA ALA A 93 3.32 -4.71 6.65
C ALA A 93 3.16 -3.69 5.51
N THR A 94 2.58 -4.11 4.38
CA THR A 94 2.31 -3.22 3.25
C THR A 94 1.24 -2.19 3.60
N MET A 95 0.16 -2.59 4.26
CA MET A 95 -0.88 -1.66 4.71
C MET A 95 -0.33 -0.62 5.69
N GLY A 96 0.55 -1.03 6.61
CA GLY A 96 1.27 -0.13 7.51
C GLY A 96 2.17 0.84 6.75
N ALA A 97 2.98 0.35 5.81
CA ALA A 97 3.86 1.19 4.99
C ALA A 97 3.08 2.21 4.15
N MET A 98 1.92 1.82 3.61
CA MET A 98 1.02 2.71 2.87
C MET A 98 0.41 3.77 3.77
N ARG A 99 0.04 3.43 5.01
CA ARG A 99 -0.44 4.40 5.99
C ARG A 99 0.61 5.46 6.31
N ASP A 100 1.83 5.03 6.61
CA ASP A 100 2.92 5.96 6.97
C ASP A 100 3.35 6.82 5.76
N GLY A 101 3.40 6.20 4.58
CA GLY A 101 3.73 6.87 3.33
C GLY A 101 2.69 7.93 2.94
N THR A 102 1.40 7.60 3.02
CA THR A 102 0.30 8.54 2.68
C THR A 102 0.21 9.70 3.67
N GLN A 103 0.51 9.48 4.95
CA GLN A 103 0.55 10.56 5.96
C GLN A 103 1.70 11.54 5.73
N THR A 104 2.81 11.07 5.16
CA THR A 104 3.94 11.94 4.75
C THR A 104 3.64 12.70 3.45
N PHE A 105 2.67 12.22 2.64
CA PHE A 105 2.34 12.71 1.30
C PHE A 105 1.08 13.61 1.24
N ILE A 106 0.67 14.18 2.37
CA ILE A 106 -0.55 15.00 2.51
C ILE A 106 -0.61 16.15 1.49
N ASP A 107 0.52 16.78 1.18
CA ASP A 107 0.53 17.96 0.28
C ASP A 107 0.32 17.62 -1.20
N THR A 108 0.67 16.40 -1.63
CA THR A 108 0.54 15.99 -3.05
C THR A 108 -0.71 15.14 -3.29
N ILE A 109 -1.15 14.33 -2.32
CA ILE A 109 -2.38 13.54 -2.44
C ILE A 109 -3.64 14.41 -2.37
N ALA A 110 -3.61 15.50 -1.59
CA ALA A 110 -4.71 16.47 -1.54
C ALA A 110 -5.10 17.00 -2.93
N LEU A 111 -4.11 17.22 -3.82
CA LEU A 111 -4.35 17.65 -5.21
C LEU A 111 -5.02 16.56 -6.08
N ILE A 112 -4.72 15.28 -5.84
CA ILE A 112 -5.28 14.14 -6.61
C ILE A 112 -6.74 13.92 -6.23
N ILE A 113 -7.05 13.97 -4.93
CA ILE A 113 -8.43 13.89 -4.43
C ILE A 113 -9.25 15.09 -4.95
N PHE A 114 -8.63 16.27 -5.09
CA PHE A 114 -9.29 17.46 -5.65
C PHE A 114 -9.60 17.35 -7.16
N GLN A 115 -8.91 16.50 -7.91
CA GLN A 115 -9.06 16.38 -9.37
C GLN A 115 -10.10 15.35 -9.84
N VAL A 116 -10.71 14.57 -8.94
CA VAL A 116 -11.64 13.51 -9.35
C VAL A 116 -13.07 13.83 -8.88
N PHE A 117 -13.84 14.53 -9.72
CA PHE A 117 -15.23 14.20 -10.08
C PHE A 117 -15.73 15.08 -11.25
N HIS A 118 -15.42 14.69 -12.49
CA HIS A 118 -16.08 15.20 -13.69
C HIS A 118 -17.02 14.12 -14.24
N ARG A 119 -18.30 14.16 -13.86
CA ARG A 119 -19.36 13.47 -14.62
C ARG A 119 -20.44 14.49 -14.97
N ASN A 120 -20.53 14.79 -16.27
CA ASN A 120 -21.54 15.59 -16.96
C ASN A 120 -21.70 17.05 -16.49
N SER A 121 -21.18 17.96 -17.32
CA SER A 121 -21.50 19.41 -17.48
C SER A 121 -21.76 20.32 -16.28
N SER A 122 -21.61 19.87 -15.04
CA SER A 122 -21.72 20.67 -13.83
C SER A 122 -20.50 20.39 -12.95
N ILE A 123 -19.66 21.40 -12.75
CA ILE A 123 -18.53 21.36 -11.82
C ILE A 123 -19.11 21.51 -10.41
N MET A 124 -19.21 20.41 -9.67
CA MET A 124 -19.52 20.45 -8.25
C MET A 124 -18.21 20.46 -7.47
N LEU A 125 -17.76 21.65 -7.09
CA LEU A 125 -16.64 21.82 -6.17
C LEU A 125 -17.14 21.48 -4.76
N VAL A 126 -16.83 20.30 -4.23
CA VAL A 126 -17.06 20.00 -2.82
C VAL A 126 -15.75 20.23 -2.07
N LEU A 127 -15.61 21.41 -1.47
CA LEU A 127 -14.56 21.73 -0.52
C LEU A 127 -14.94 21.03 0.80
N ILE A 128 -14.27 19.94 1.16
CA ILE A 128 -14.36 19.38 2.51
C ILE A 128 -13.08 19.80 3.24
N LEU A 129 -13.23 20.78 4.14
CA LEU A 129 -12.19 21.20 5.11
C LEU A 129 -12.01 20.14 6.19
#